data_AF-A0A7C9MEH5-F1
#
_entry.id   AF-A0A7C9MEH5-F1
#
_cell.length_a   1.000
_cell.length_b   1.000
_cell.length_c   1.000
_cell.angle_alpha   90.00
_cell.angle_beta   90.00
_cell.angle_gamma   90.00
#
_symmetry.space_group_name_H-M   'P 1'
#
loop_
_entity.id
_entity.type
_entity.pdbx_description
1 polymer ?
#
loop_
_entity_poly.entity_id
_entity_poly.type
_entity_poly.pdbx_seq_one_letter_code
_entity_poly.pdbx_strand_id
1 'polypeptide(L)'
;MIERALPSIWQERRRLAFVGILAFLAGFFFYARSDMVVYGLPAGVVTGAVYASVIVPVSLAVCIFAPSIRFLIEAVAVSRFLISLVVFAFPDLGAVILGMPLLTAMLVVSLGAILSRTVLHGRIVKRRPGSFLKRVKAFFTRMPARLHQPTAFQSRFVSWVDATDPVTVRA
;
A
#
# COMPACT_ATOMS: atom_id res chain seq x y z
N MET A 1 -7.15 -0.50 26.53
CA MET A 1 -6.66 -0.40 25.12
C MET A 1 -6.96 0.97 24.50
N ILE A 2 -8.13 1.56 24.77
CA ILE A 2 -8.58 2.86 24.21
C ILE A 2 -7.69 4.04 24.66
N GLU A 3 -7.20 4.05 25.90
CA GLU A 3 -6.37 5.16 26.44
C GLU A 3 -5.01 5.35 25.75
N ARG A 4 -4.47 4.31 25.10
CA ARG A 4 -3.22 4.43 24.32
C ARG A 4 -3.46 4.90 22.88
N ALA A 5 -4.70 4.94 22.40
CA ALA A 5 -5.05 5.29 21.03
C ALA A 5 -5.23 6.81 20.81
N LEU A 6 -5.67 7.55 21.83
CA LEU A 6 -5.91 9.00 21.75
C LEU A 6 -4.65 9.82 21.38
N PRO A 7 -3.47 9.62 22.00
CA PRO A 7 -2.28 10.39 21.64
C PRO A 7 -1.70 10.00 20.26
N SER A 8 -1.90 8.75 19.80
CA SER A 8 -1.46 8.35 18.45
C SER A 8 -2.32 8.99 17.36
N ILE A 9 -3.64 9.10 17.57
CA ILE A 9 -4.56 9.74 16.63
C ILE A 9 -4.21 11.23 16.43
N TRP A 10 -3.84 11.94 17.50
CA TRP A 10 -3.44 13.35 17.41
C TRP A 10 -2.17 13.55 16.58
N GLN A 11 -1.20 12.64 16.68
CA GLN A 11 0.02 12.67 15.85
C GLN A 11 -0.25 12.33 14.39
N GLU A 12 -1.27 11.50 14.10
CA GLU A 12 -1.60 11.05 12.75
C GLU A 12 -2.65 11.94 12.04
N ARG A 13 -3.22 12.92 12.75
CA ARG A 13 -4.22 13.86 12.21
C ARG A 13 -3.73 14.60 10.95
N ARG A 14 -2.45 15.03 10.93
CA ARG A 14 -1.85 15.67 9.74
C ARG A 14 -1.75 14.74 8.54
N ARG A 15 -1.50 13.45 8.77
CA ARG A 15 -1.42 12.44 7.69
C ARG A 15 -2.80 12.10 7.15
N LEU A 16 -3.77 11.91 8.04
CA LEU A 16 -5.15 11.67 7.63
C LEU A 16 -5.72 12.86 6.85
N ALA A 17 -5.42 14.09 7.27
CA ALA A 17 -5.76 15.28 6.50
C ALA A 17 -5.08 15.30 5.12
N PHE A 18 -3.79 15.00 5.06
CA PHE A 18 -3.03 14.93 3.80
C PHE A 18 -3.59 13.88 2.83
N VAL A 19 -3.82 12.66 3.30
CA VAL A 19 -4.41 11.57 2.52
C VAL A 19 -5.84 11.91 2.09
N GLY A 20 -6.63 12.51 2.97
CA GLY A 20 -7.99 12.95 2.66
C GLY A 20 -8.03 14.02 1.57
N ILE A 21 -7.16 15.03 1.64
CA ILE A 21 -7.06 16.08 0.62
C ILE A 21 -6.61 15.48 -0.73
N LEU A 22 -5.60 14.61 -0.72
CA LEU A 22 -5.13 13.92 -1.93
C LEU A 22 -6.22 13.03 -2.55
N ALA A 23 -6.98 12.30 -1.72
CA ALA A 23 -8.09 11.49 -2.18
C ALA A 23 -9.18 12.35 -2.81
N PHE A 24 -9.56 13.45 -2.16
CA PHE A 24 -10.52 14.41 -2.72
C PHE A 24 -10.06 14.94 -4.07
N LEU A 25 -8.83 15.45 -4.15
CA LEU A 25 -8.27 15.99 -5.38
C LEU A 25 -8.19 14.94 -6.48
N ALA A 26 -7.80 13.71 -6.14
CA ALA A 26 -7.75 12.62 -7.12
C ALA A 26 -9.15 12.34 -7.70
N GLY A 27 -10.16 12.21 -6.85
CA GLY A 27 -11.55 12.02 -7.28
C GLY A 27 -12.11 13.20 -8.07
N PHE A 28 -11.68 14.42 -7.74
CA PHE A 28 -12.00 15.63 -8.49
C PHE A 28 -11.39 15.60 -9.89
N PHE A 29 -10.08 15.38 -10.01
CA PHE A 29 -9.38 15.41 -11.31
C PHE A 29 -9.85 14.35 -12.29
N PHE A 30 -10.33 13.19 -11.81
CA PHE A 30 -10.92 12.17 -12.67
C PHE A 30 -12.15 12.66 -13.46
N TYR A 31 -12.94 13.56 -12.87
CA TYR A 31 -14.19 14.07 -13.44
C TYR A 31 -14.21 15.60 -13.59
N ALA A 32 -13.07 16.27 -13.42
CA ALA A 32 -12.97 17.72 -13.53
C ALA A 32 -13.25 18.22 -14.96
N ARG A 33 -13.06 17.36 -15.96
CA ARG A 33 -13.34 17.64 -17.37
C ARG A 33 -14.69 17.11 -17.87
N SER A 34 -15.40 16.33 -17.08
CA SER A 34 -16.75 15.91 -17.48
C SER A 34 -17.71 17.05 -17.19
N ASP A 35 -18.44 17.53 -18.20
CA ASP A 35 -19.51 18.54 -18.05
C ASP A 35 -20.77 17.99 -17.36
N MET A 36 -20.61 16.93 -16.56
CA MET A 36 -21.68 16.29 -15.82
C MET A 36 -21.94 17.05 -14.53
N VAL A 37 -23.22 17.33 -14.27
CA VAL A 37 -23.69 17.99 -13.05
C VAL A 37 -24.61 17.03 -12.31
N VAL A 38 -24.34 16.83 -11.02
CA VAL A 38 -25.10 15.93 -10.13
C VAL A 38 -25.66 16.77 -8.98
N TYR A 39 -27.00 16.88 -8.89
CA TYR A 39 -27.69 17.73 -7.91
C TYR A 39 -27.21 19.19 -7.87
N GLY A 40 -26.87 19.76 -9.04
CA GLY A 40 -26.40 21.15 -9.15
C GLY A 40 -24.91 21.36 -8.84
N LEU A 41 -24.17 20.30 -8.52
CA LEU A 41 -22.73 20.33 -8.29
C LEU A 41 -21.97 19.67 -9.46
N PRO A 42 -20.77 20.16 -9.81
CA PRO A 42 -19.91 19.49 -10.79
C PRO A 42 -19.62 18.04 -10.35
N ALA A 43 -19.69 17.08 -11.26
CA ALA A 43 -19.47 15.67 -10.96
C ALA A 43 -18.15 15.43 -10.23
N GLY A 44 -17.07 16.14 -10.61
CA GLY A 44 -15.77 16.09 -9.93
C GLY A 44 -15.84 16.40 -8.43
N VAL A 45 -16.69 17.34 -8.01
CA VAL A 45 -16.82 17.68 -6.58
C VAL A 45 -17.50 16.54 -5.83
N VAL A 46 -18.56 15.97 -6.42
CA VAL A 46 -19.31 14.86 -5.82
C VAL A 46 -18.44 13.60 -5.75
N THR A 47 -17.75 13.24 -6.83
CA THR A 47 -16.84 12.08 -6.86
C THR A 47 -15.68 12.26 -5.92
N GLY A 48 -15.08 13.46 -5.86
CA GLY A 48 -14.04 13.81 -4.90
C GLY A 48 -14.49 13.60 -3.45
N ALA A 49 -15.69 14.09 -3.11
CA ALA A 49 -16.26 13.96 -1.76
C ALA A 49 -16.53 12.50 -1.39
N VAL A 50 -17.19 11.74 -2.28
CA VAL A 50 -17.47 10.31 -2.08
C VAL A 50 -16.16 9.55 -1.89
N TYR A 51 -15.16 9.81 -2.74
CA TYR A 51 -13.88 9.13 -2.67
C TYR A 51 -13.14 9.43 -1.35
N ALA A 52 -13.10 10.70 -0.93
CA ALA A 52 -12.51 11.08 0.35
C ALA A 52 -13.23 10.43 1.54
N SER A 53 -14.57 10.38 1.52
CA SER A 53 -15.37 9.76 2.60
C SER A 53 -15.10 8.27 2.79
N VAL A 54 -14.67 7.57 1.74
CA VAL A 54 -14.31 6.13 1.82
C VAL A 54 -12.83 5.97 2.22
N ILE A 55 -11.94 6.74 1.61
CA ILE A 55 -10.49 6.57 1.83
C ILE A 55 -10.06 7.01 3.24
N VAL A 56 -10.62 8.08 3.79
CA VAL A 56 -10.28 8.56 5.14
C VAL A 56 -10.55 7.53 6.25
N PRO A 57 -11.76 6.92 6.37
CA PRO A 57 -12.01 5.91 7.39
C PRO A 57 -11.20 4.63 7.17
N VAL A 58 -10.97 4.22 5.91
CA VAL A 58 -10.08 3.08 5.61
C VAL A 58 -8.66 3.38 6.07
N SER A 59 -8.15 4.59 5.80
CA SER A 59 -6.81 5.02 6.23
C SER A 59 -6.71 5.06 7.75
N LEU A 60 -7.76 5.55 8.43
CA LEU A 60 -7.85 5.53 9.89
C LEU A 60 -7.82 4.10 10.44
N ALA A 61 -8.57 3.17 9.84
CA ALA A 61 -8.57 1.77 10.23
C ALA A 61 -7.18 1.15 10.07
N VAL A 62 -6.50 1.40 8.95
CA VAL A 62 -5.14 0.89 8.74
C VAL A 62 -4.15 1.50 9.74
N CYS A 63 -4.27 2.79 10.05
CA CYS A 63 -3.48 3.43 11.10
C CYS A 63 -3.65 2.77 12.48
N ILE A 64 -4.86 2.31 12.82
CA ILE A 64 -5.17 1.64 14.09
C ILE A 64 -4.66 0.18 14.10
N PHE A 65 -4.92 -0.59 13.05
CA PHE A 65 -4.64 -2.03 13.02
C PHE A 65 -3.24 -2.39 12.53
N ALA A 66 -2.67 -1.60 11.61
CA ALA A 66 -1.41 -1.91 10.94
C ALA A 66 -0.54 -0.64 10.76
N PRO A 67 -0.03 -0.04 11.86
CA PRO A 67 0.76 1.19 11.81
C PRO A 67 2.09 1.03 11.05
N SER A 68 2.57 -0.19 10.82
CA SER A 68 3.78 -0.48 10.02
C SER A 68 3.61 -0.14 8.53
N ILE A 69 2.39 -0.20 7.99
CA ILE A 69 2.09 0.08 6.58
C ILE A 69 1.56 1.49 6.33
N ARG A 70 1.53 2.36 7.34
CA ARG A 70 1.02 3.75 7.21
C ARG A 70 1.69 4.56 6.09
N PHE A 71 2.96 4.30 5.82
CA PHE A 71 3.71 4.96 4.75
C PHE A 71 3.27 4.49 3.36
N LEU A 72 2.83 3.23 3.25
CA LEU A 72 2.29 2.71 1.99
C LEU A 72 1.01 3.46 1.61
N ILE A 73 0.16 3.82 2.58
CA ILE A 73 -1.07 4.58 2.34
C ILE A 73 -0.76 5.95 1.73
N GLU A 74 0.23 6.66 2.26
CA GLU A 74 0.66 7.95 1.70
C GLU A 74 1.18 7.80 0.27
N ALA A 75 1.99 6.77 0.02
CA ALA A 75 2.51 6.51 -1.31
C ALA A 75 1.39 6.14 -2.31
N VAL A 76 0.38 5.39 -1.86
CA VAL A 76 -0.80 5.04 -2.65
C VAL A 76 -1.68 6.27 -2.92
N ALA A 77 -1.84 7.16 -1.94
CA ALA A 77 -2.58 8.41 -2.12
C ALA A 77 -1.88 9.33 -3.14
N VAL A 78 -0.55 9.46 -3.03
CA VAL A 78 0.25 10.23 -3.98
C VAL A 78 0.23 9.60 -5.38
N SER A 79 0.33 8.28 -5.49
CA SER A 79 0.26 7.63 -6.80
C SER A 79 -1.08 7.82 -7.47
N ARG A 80 -2.17 7.68 -6.70
CA ARG A 80 -3.54 7.91 -7.20
C ARG A 80 -3.70 9.35 -7.70
N PHE A 81 -3.18 10.32 -6.96
CA PHE A 81 -3.20 11.72 -7.37
C PHE A 81 -2.39 11.97 -8.66
N LEU A 82 -1.17 11.43 -8.76
CA LEU A 82 -0.36 11.56 -9.98
C LEU A 82 -1.06 10.95 -11.20
N ILE A 83 -1.70 9.79 -11.04
CA ILE A 83 -2.49 9.17 -12.11
C ILE A 83 -3.67 10.06 -12.50
N SER A 84 -4.38 10.65 -11.52
CA SER A 84 -5.48 11.57 -11.83
C SER A 84 -5.02 12.83 -12.59
N LEU A 85 -3.82 13.34 -12.29
CA LEU A 85 -3.22 14.45 -13.05
C LEU A 85 -2.88 14.04 -14.49
N VAL A 86 -2.35 12.83 -14.68
CA VAL A 86 -2.08 12.30 -16.02
C VAL A 86 -3.37 12.14 -16.82
N VAL A 87 -4.42 11.61 -16.19
CA VAL A 87 -5.76 11.47 -16.79
C VAL A 87 -6.34 12.83 -17.17
N PHE A 88 -6.16 13.83 -16.31
CA PHE A 88 -6.59 15.20 -16.57
C PHE A 88 -5.82 15.85 -17.73
N ALA A 89 -4.50 15.63 -17.80
CA ALA A 89 -3.63 16.18 -18.85
C ALA A 89 -3.82 15.49 -20.21
N PHE A 90 -4.03 14.16 -20.21
CA PHE A 90 -4.13 13.32 -21.41
C PHE A 90 -5.48 12.57 -21.44
N PRO A 91 -6.54 13.16 -22.02
CA PRO A 91 -7.90 12.63 -21.93
C PRO A 91 -8.07 11.29 -22.65
N ASP A 92 -7.39 11.07 -23.78
CA ASP A 92 -7.48 9.81 -24.54
C ASP A 92 -6.94 8.62 -23.73
N LEU A 93 -5.83 8.84 -23.02
CA LEU A 93 -5.29 7.87 -22.06
C LEU A 93 -6.23 7.71 -20.85
N GLY A 94 -6.85 8.81 -20.43
CA GLY A 94 -7.80 8.84 -19.33
C GLY A 94 -8.99 7.90 -19.51
N ALA A 95 -9.60 7.90 -20.69
CA ALA A 95 -10.74 7.04 -21.00
C ALA A 95 -10.37 5.55 -20.96
N VAL A 96 -9.20 5.18 -21.47
CA VAL A 96 -8.70 3.79 -21.43
C VAL A 96 -8.40 3.35 -20.00
N ILE A 97 -7.76 4.22 -19.22
CA ILE A 97 -7.45 3.95 -17.81
C ILE A 97 -8.75 3.76 -17.02
N LEU A 98 -9.72 4.67 -17.16
CA LEU A 98 -11.01 4.57 -16.46
C LEU A 98 -11.84 3.35 -16.92
N GLY A 99 -11.73 2.98 -18.19
CA GLY A 99 -12.41 1.80 -18.75
C GLY A 99 -11.85 0.45 -18.28
N MET A 100 -10.65 0.43 -17.69
CA MET A 100 -9.98 -0.79 -17.23
C MET A 100 -9.67 -0.74 -15.73
N PRO A 101 -10.60 -1.19 -14.85
CA PRO A 101 -10.42 -1.14 -13.40
C PRO A 101 -9.14 -1.84 -12.93
N LEU A 102 -8.80 -2.98 -13.53
CA LEU A 102 -7.59 -3.72 -13.20
C LEU A 102 -6.31 -2.90 -13.49
N LEU A 103 -6.28 -2.19 -14.60
CA LEU A 103 -5.15 -1.35 -15.00
C LEU A 103 -4.96 -0.19 -14.02
N THR A 104 -6.05 0.45 -13.58
CA THR A 104 -5.97 1.50 -12.55
C THR A 104 -5.43 0.97 -11.23
N ALA A 105 -5.85 -0.22 -10.81
CA ALA A 105 -5.39 -0.84 -9.58
C ALA A 105 -3.90 -1.19 -9.68
N MET A 106 -3.48 -1.79 -10.79
CA MET A 106 -2.08 -2.13 -11.04
C MET A 106 -1.18 -0.90 -11.06
N LEU A 107 -1.58 0.18 -11.75
CA LEU A 107 -0.80 1.42 -11.79
C LEU A 107 -0.65 2.04 -10.41
N VAL A 108 -1.73 2.09 -9.63
CA VAL A 108 -1.72 2.71 -8.30
C VAL A 108 -0.86 1.93 -7.33
N VAL A 109 -1.00 0.59 -7.33
CA VAL A 109 -0.24 -0.29 -6.43
C VAL A 109 1.24 -0.32 -6.82
N SER A 110 1.56 -0.44 -8.12
CA SER A 110 2.96 -0.45 -8.58
C SER A 110 3.66 0.88 -8.29
N LEU A 111 3.03 2.00 -8.64
CA LEU A 111 3.59 3.32 -8.39
C LEU A 111 3.66 3.64 -6.89
N GLY A 112 2.66 3.21 -6.10
CA GLY A 112 2.67 3.32 -4.64
C GLY A 112 3.78 2.47 -3.99
N ALA A 113 4.03 1.26 -4.49
CA ALA A 113 5.13 0.41 -4.05
C ALA A 113 6.49 1.05 -4.38
N ILE A 114 6.64 1.64 -5.58
CA ILE A 114 7.86 2.34 -5.99
C ILE A 114 8.08 3.57 -5.11
N LEU A 115 7.07 4.43 -4.95
CA LEU A 115 7.15 5.65 -4.14
C LEU A 115 7.41 5.36 -2.66
N SER A 116 6.81 4.31 -2.11
CA SER A 116 7.10 3.88 -0.73
C SER A 116 8.55 3.40 -0.56
N ARG A 117 9.10 2.72 -1.57
CA ARG A 117 10.49 2.26 -1.56
C ARG A 117 11.50 3.39 -1.78
N THR A 118 11.20 4.37 -2.63
CA THR A 118 12.15 5.44 -2.98
C THR A 118 12.09 6.62 -2.00
N VAL A 119 10.89 7.08 -1.64
CA VAL A 119 10.70 8.32 -0.85
C VAL A 119 10.62 8.03 0.65
N LEU A 120 10.00 6.90 1.03
CA LEU A 120 9.67 6.63 2.43
C LEU A 120 10.70 5.73 3.14
N HIS A 121 11.33 4.78 2.43
CA HIS A 121 12.49 4.07 2.97
C HIS A 121 13.77 4.94 3.06
N GLY A 122 13.90 5.99 2.25
CA GLY A 122 15.00 6.96 2.39
C GLY A 122 15.04 7.70 3.74
N ARG A 123 13.89 7.86 4.42
CA ARG A 123 13.81 8.51 5.74
C ARG A 123 13.96 7.57 6.93
N ILE A 124 13.62 6.28 6.80
CA ILE A 124 13.80 5.27 7.87
C ILE A 124 15.28 4.87 8.00
N VAL A 125 16.06 4.99 6.93
CA VAL A 125 17.50 4.63 6.89
C VAL A 125 18.40 5.60 7.68
N LYS A 126 17.90 6.77 8.13
CA LYS A 126 18.65 7.64 9.06
C LYS A 126 18.73 7.12 10.51
N ARG A 127 18.07 6.01 10.88
CA ARG A 127 18.39 5.25 12.11
C ARG A 127 19.18 3.97 11.76
N ARG A 128 20.50 4.12 11.68
CA ARG A 128 21.56 3.08 11.52
C ARG A 128 21.36 2.13 10.31
N PRO A 129 21.99 2.42 9.15
CA PRO A 129 21.84 1.66 7.90
C PRO A 129 22.61 0.32 7.86
N GLY A 130 22.88 -0.32 8.99
CA GLY A 130 23.80 -1.46 9.06
C GLY A 130 23.27 -2.73 9.73
N SER A 131 22.13 -2.70 10.42
CA SER A 131 21.77 -3.80 11.33
C SER A 131 20.80 -4.83 10.77
N PHE A 132 19.87 -4.47 9.87
CA PHE A 132 18.86 -5.44 9.40
C PHE A 132 19.45 -6.44 8.39
N LEU A 133 20.13 -5.96 7.34
CA LEU A 133 20.81 -6.86 6.39
C LEU A 133 21.96 -7.65 7.05
N LYS A 134 22.69 -7.08 8.02
CA LYS A 134 23.67 -7.84 8.82
C LYS A 134 23.00 -8.83 9.77
N ARG A 135 21.83 -8.52 10.35
CA ARG A 135 21.07 -9.46 11.21
C ARG A 135 20.41 -10.56 10.40
N VAL A 136 19.89 -10.26 9.22
CA VAL A 136 19.32 -11.26 8.29
C VAL A 136 20.44 -12.13 7.75
N LYS A 137 21.58 -11.55 7.32
CA LYS A 137 22.75 -12.33 6.90
C LYS A 137 23.32 -13.14 8.05
N ALA A 138 23.44 -12.58 9.27
CA ALA A 138 23.89 -13.31 10.45
C ALA A 138 22.89 -14.37 10.93
N PHE A 139 21.59 -14.18 10.70
CA PHE A 139 20.55 -15.17 10.98
C PHE A 139 20.61 -16.33 9.98
N PHE A 140 20.80 -16.03 8.69
CA PHE A 140 21.02 -17.04 7.65
C PHE A 140 22.36 -17.78 7.81
N THR A 141 23.43 -17.12 8.28
CA THR A 141 24.74 -17.77 8.50
C THR A 141 24.89 -18.42 9.88
N ARG A 142 23.95 -18.21 10.81
CA ARG A 142 23.93 -18.86 12.15
C ARG A 142 22.81 -19.89 12.31
N MET A 143 22.10 -20.27 11.26
CA MET A 143 21.29 -21.49 11.34
C MET A 143 22.25 -22.69 11.32
N PRO A 144 22.47 -23.41 12.43
CA PRO A 144 23.00 -24.76 12.33
C PRO A 144 21.97 -25.55 11.53
N ALA A 145 22.43 -26.32 10.56
CA ALA A 145 21.67 -27.36 9.89
C ALA A 145 21.22 -28.41 10.93
N ARG A 146 20.18 -28.10 11.71
CA ARG A 146 19.36 -29.09 12.38
C ARG A 146 17.99 -28.98 11.77
N LEU A 147 17.80 -29.80 10.73
CA LEU A 147 16.51 -30.16 10.17
C LEU A 147 15.57 -30.47 11.34
N HIS A 148 14.67 -29.53 11.65
CA HIS A 148 13.55 -29.80 12.52
C HIS A 148 12.71 -30.85 11.81
N GLN A 149 12.55 -32.03 12.42
CA GLN A 149 11.58 -33.00 11.96
C GLN A 149 10.19 -32.35 11.97
N PRO A 150 9.40 -32.53 10.90
CA PRO A 150 8.08 -31.94 10.81
C PRO A 150 7.18 -32.48 11.93
N THR A 151 6.40 -31.58 12.55
CA THR A 151 5.44 -31.96 13.59
C THR A 151 4.32 -32.84 13.03
N ALA A 152 3.78 -33.76 13.83
CA ALA A 152 2.73 -34.71 13.44
C ALA A 152 1.44 -34.07 12.86
N PHE A 153 1.26 -32.77 13.07
CA PHE A 153 0.20 -31.98 12.45
C PHE A 153 0.51 -31.65 10.98
N GLN A 154 1.77 -31.36 10.65
CA GLN A 154 2.19 -31.00 9.29
C GLN A 154 2.18 -32.20 8.34
N SER A 155 2.52 -33.40 8.81
CA SER A 155 2.45 -34.63 7.99
C SER A 155 1.03 -35.11 7.70
N ARG A 156 0.02 -34.67 8.46
CA ARG A 156 -1.38 -35.09 8.27
C ARG A 156 -2.16 -34.28 7.23
N PHE A 157 -1.76 -33.04 6.96
CA PHE A 157 -2.53 -32.11 6.13
C PHE A 157 -1.79 -31.64 4.88
N VAL A 158 -0.53 -32.04 4.69
CA VAL A 158 0.33 -31.52 3.64
C VAL A 158 1.00 -32.68 2.90
N SER A 159 0.33 -33.20 1.87
CA SER A 159 0.76 -34.39 1.12
C SER A 159 2.06 -34.22 0.32
N TRP A 160 2.57 -33.00 0.14
CA TRP A 160 3.87 -32.78 -0.52
C TRP A 160 5.07 -32.92 0.43
N VAL A 161 4.85 -32.98 1.74
CA VAL A 161 5.92 -33.06 2.76
C VAL A 161 6.68 -34.40 2.71
N ASP A 162 6.07 -35.45 2.16
CA ASP A 162 6.71 -36.76 2.02
C ASP A 162 7.49 -36.93 0.70
N ALA A 163 7.47 -35.95 -0.21
CA ALA A 163 8.02 -36.12 -1.56
C ALA A 163 9.46 -35.62 -1.74
N THR A 164 10.13 -35.15 -0.69
CA THR A 164 11.53 -34.70 -0.80
C THR A 164 12.51 -35.82 -0.44
N ASP A 165 12.59 -36.83 -1.32
CA ASP A 165 13.82 -37.58 -1.46
C ASP A 165 14.92 -36.62 -1.95
N PRO A 166 16.10 -36.57 -1.30
CA PRO A 166 17.15 -35.66 -1.71
C PRO A 166 17.76 -36.13 -3.05
N VAL A 167 17.47 -35.41 -4.13
CA VAL A 167 18.23 -35.50 -5.38
C VAL A 167 19.65 -35.03 -5.09
N THR A 168 20.56 -35.98 -4.90
CA THR A 168 21.99 -35.74 -4.78
C THR A 168 22.54 -35.28 -6.13
N VAL A 169 22.65 -33.97 -6.33
CA VAL A 169 23.52 -33.42 -7.38
C VAL A 169 24.94 -33.46 -6.83
N ARG A 170 25.70 -34.49 -7.21
CA ARG A 170 27.17 -34.49 -7.07
C ARG A 170 27.73 -33.46 -8.07
N ALA A 171 28.67 -32.67 -7.58
CA ALA A 171 29.46 -31.70 -8.34
C ALA A 171 30.25 -32.33 -9.48
#